data_AF-A0A7J9YDN5-F1
#
_entry.id   AF-A0A7J9YDN5-F1
#
_cell.length_a   1.000
_cell.length_b   1.000
_cell.length_c   1.000
_cell.angle_alpha   90.00
_cell.angle_beta   90.00
_cell.angle_gamma   90.00
#
_symmetry.space_group_name_H-M   'P 1'
#
loop_
_entity.id
_entity.type
_entity.pdbx_description
1 polymer ?
#
loop_
_entity_poly.entity_id
_entity_poly.type
_entity_poly.pdbx_seq_one_letter_code
_entity_poly.pdbx_strand_id
1 'polypeptide(L)'
;MLFGPIFAGAGISVELMTGGPAFFGLWLTVAAVLGAFSALWVYARRRYAVVRVTTSALRQGQETIPVDSIAEVIEVADGHAPPRARVLGGGLAAPRKYAELPLRLRDGSLVLAWGRDGDAMRSALRDAIEA
;
A
#
# COMPACT_ATOMS: atom_id res chain seq x y z
N MET A 1 3.77 12.76 -7.23
CA MET A 1 5.05 13.41 -6.87
C MET A 1 5.07 14.90 -7.19
N LEU A 2 4.06 15.47 -7.86
CA LEU A 2 4.10 16.87 -8.29
C LEU A 2 3.38 17.86 -7.34
N PHE A 3 2.79 17.41 -6.22
CA PHE A 3 2.05 18.32 -5.33
C PHE A 3 2.92 19.42 -4.72
N GLY A 4 4.13 19.11 -4.26
CA GLY A 4 5.07 20.12 -3.73
C GLY A 4 5.43 21.19 -4.77
N PRO A 5 5.95 20.81 -5.95
CA PRO A 5 6.26 21.75 -7.03
C PRO A 5 5.04 22.54 -7.54
N ILE A 6 3.87 21.89 -7.68
CA ILE A 6 2.63 22.55 -8.12
C ILE A 6 2.17 23.58 -7.09
N PHE A 7 2.18 23.25 -5.80
CA PHE A 7 1.72 24.14 -4.74
C PHE A 7 2.64 25.36 -4.58
N ALA A 8 3.95 25.14 -4.74
CA ALA A 8 4.95 26.21 -4.80
C ALA A 8 4.70 27.17 -5.97
N GLY A 9 4.47 26.61 -7.17
CA GLY A 9 4.19 27.38 -8.37
C GLY A 9 2.88 28.17 -8.26
N ALA A 10 1.85 27.59 -7.64
CA ALA A 10 0.57 28.27 -7.39
C ALA A 10 0.74 29.46 -6.43
N GLY A 11 1.50 29.30 -5.33
CA GLY A 11 1.78 30.37 -4.38
C GLY A 11 2.52 31.55 -5.03
N ILE A 12 3.58 31.27 -5.78
CA ILE A 12 4.35 32.29 -6.52
C ILE A 12 3.47 33.01 -7.55
N SER A 13 2.57 32.28 -8.23
CA SER A 13 1.66 32.87 -9.22
C SER A 13 0.65 33.82 -8.59
N VAL A 14 0.08 33.46 -7.43
CA VAL A 14 -0.86 34.32 -6.69
C VAL A 14 -0.16 35.57 -6.16
N GLU A 15 1.07 35.44 -5.67
CA GLU A 15 1.84 36.55 -5.13
C GLU A 15 2.22 37.57 -6.24
N LEU A 16 2.60 37.07 -7.43
CA LEU A 16 2.81 37.92 -8.62
C LEU A 16 1.54 38.65 -9.05
N MET A 17 0.37 38.00 -8.96
CA MET A 17 -0.92 38.60 -9.35
C MET A 17 -1.43 39.64 -8.35
N THR A 18 -1.05 39.53 -7.06
CA THR A 18 -1.57 40.39 -5.98
C THR A 18 -0.71 41.63 -5.74
N GLY A 19 0.51 41.70 -6.28
CA GLY A 19 1.36 42.91 -6.26
C GLY A 19 1.97 43.26 -4.90
N GLY A 20 1.96 42.33 -3.93
CA GLY A 20 2.59 42.50 -2.61
C GLY A 20 4.10 42.21 -2.61
N PRO A 21 4.82 42.46 -1.49
CA PRO A 21 6.21 42.04 -1.34
C PRO A 21 6.28 40.52 -1.47
N ALA A 22 6.98 40.01 -2.49
CA ALA A 22 7.03 38.59 -2.75
C ALA A 22 7.88 37.88 -1.68
N PHE A 23 7.25 37.14 -0.77
CA PHE A 23 7.91 36.35 0.26
C PHE A 23 8.38 35.01 -0.31
N PHE A 24 9.24 35.07 -1.32
CA PHE A 24 9.79 33.89 -2.02
C PHE A 24 10.35 32.84 -1.04
N GLY A 25 10.98 33.27 0.06
CA GLY A 25 11.50 32.37 1.10
C GLY A 25 10.41 31.57 1.83
N LEU A 26 9.25 32.17 2.08
CA LEU A 26 8.11 31.50 2.71
C LEU A 26 7.57 30.42 1.78
N TRP A 27 7.30 30.75 0.51
CA TRP A 27 6.78 29.80 -0.47
C TRP A 27 7.75 28.67 -0.78
N LEU A 28 9.05 28.96 -0.84
CA LEU A 28 10.09 27.94 -1.01
C LEU A 28 10.14 27.00 0.20
N THR A 29 9.98 27.54 1.42
CA THR A 29 9.89 26.72 2.64
C THR A 29 8.64 25.83 2.65
N VAL A 30 7.48 26.38 2.28
CA VAL A 30 6.23 25.62 2.15
C VAL A 30 6.40 24.49 1.11
N ALA A 31 6.97 24.81 -0.05
CA ALA A 31 7.28 23.84 -1.10
C ALA A 31 8.17 22.69 -0.59
N ALA A 32 9.23 23.03 0.14
CA ALA A 32 10.18 22.08 0.70
C ALA A 32 9.50 21.16 1.73
N VAL A 33 8.70 21.72 2.64
CA VAL A 33 7.99 20.94 3.68
C VAL A 33 6.96 20.00 3.05
N LEU A 34 6.12 20.49 2.14
CA LEU A 34 5.12 19.66 1.46
C LEU A 34 5.78 18.58 0.58
N GLY A 35 6.88 18.93 -0.08
CA GLY A 35 7.70 18.01 -0.88
C GLY A 35 8.31 16.89 -0.02
N ALA A 36 8.95 17.25 1.09
CA ALA A 36 9.55 16.30 2.04
C ALA A 36 8.51 15.36 2.64
N PHE A 37 7.35 15.89 3.08
CA PHE A 37 6.26 15.08 3.61
C PHE A 37 5.69 14.11 2.57
N SER A 38 5.49 14.58 1.33
CA SER A 38 5.04 13.75 0.22
C SER A 38 6.06 12.65 -0.13
N ALA A 39 7.35 12.98 -0.12
CA ALA A 39 8.43 12.03 -0.36
C ALA A 39 8.46 10.94 0.72
N LEU A 40 8.31 11.32 1.99
CA LEU A 40 8.23 10.39 3.12
C LEU A 40 7.04 9.41 2.95
N TRP A 41 5.87 9.92 2.59
CA TRP A 41 4.69 9.09 2.33
C TRP A 41 4.90 8.12 1.17
N VAL A 42 5.49 8.57 0.07
CA VAL A 42 5.76 7.70 -1.09
C VAL A 42 6.82 6.67 -0.75
N TYR A 43 7.85 7.04 0.00
CA TYR A 43 8.90 6.14 0.47
C TYR A 43 8.30 5.04 1.35
N ALA A 44 7.51 5.41 2.35
CA ALA A 44 6.80 4.46 3.20
C ALA A 44 5.94 3.51 2.35
N ARG A 45 5.12 4.05 1.44
CA ARG A 45 4.27 3.22 0.58
C ARG A 45 5.09 2.26 -0.29
N ARG A 46 6.18 2.70 -0.91
CA ARG A 46 7.02 1.82 -1.74
C ARG A 46 7.74 0.75 -0.94
N ARG A 47 8.18 1.06 0.28
CA ARG A 47 8.95 0.12 1.10
C ARG A 47 8.06 -0.94 1.75
N TYR A 48 6.87 -0.55 2.20
CA TYR A 48 5.99 -1.43 2.97
C TYR A 48 4.87 -2.06 2.12
N ALA A 49 4.51 -1.49 0.97
CA ALA A 49 3.50 -2.08 0.07
C ALA A 49 4.10 -3.09 -0.95
N VAL A 50 5.07 -3.90 -0.53
CA VAL A 50 5.72 -4.90 -1.41
C VAL A 50 5.03 -6.24 -1.23
N VAL A 51 4.50 -6.79 -2.32
CA VAL A 51 3.88 -8.11 -2.38
C VAL A 51 4.68 -8.95 -3.35
N ARG A 52 5.11 -10.14 -2.93
CA ARG A 52 5.79 -11.11 -3.78
C ARG A 52 5.28 -12.50 -3.46
N VAL A 53 4.77 -13.17 -4.49
CA VAL A 53 4.39 -14.58 -4.44
C VAL A 53 5.51 -15.36 -5.12
N THR A 54 6.04 -16.37 -4.43
CA THR A 54 6.94 -17.39 -5.01
C THR A 54 6.34 -18.76 -4.73
N THR A 55 6.80 -19.78 -5.45
CA THR A 55 6.31 -21.16 -5.30
C THR A 55 6.36 -21.66 -3.86
N SER A 56 7.36 -21.24 -3.08
CA SER A 56 7.53 -21.67 -1.68
C SER A 56 7.04 -20.68 -0.62
N ALA A 57 6.80 -19.41 -0.97
CA ALA A 57 6.54 -18.37 0.02
C ALA A 57 5.71 -17.19 -0.50
N LEU A 58 4.82 -16.69 0.35
CA LEU A 58 4.11 -15.44 0.20
C LEU A 58 4.76 -14.37 1.08
N ARG A 59 5.33 -13.33 0.46
CA ARG A 59 5.92 -12.18 1.18
C ARG A 59 5.06 -10.94 1.01
N GLN A 60 4.63 -10.36 2.13
CA GLN A 60 3.85 -9.12 2.20
C GLN A 60 4.47 -8.13 3.18
N GLY A 61 4.93 -7.00 2.65
CA GLY A 61 5.66 -6.00 3.43
C GLY A 61 6.94 -6.57 4.05
N GLN A 62 6.94 -6.69 5.38
CA GLN A 62 8.03 -7.29 6.16
C GLN A 62 7.75 -8.75 6.57
N GLU A 63 6.55 -9.25 6.32
CA GLU A 63 6.11 -10.57 6.74
C GLU A 63 6.27 -11.57 5.58
N THR A 64 6.77 -12.77 5.87
CA THR A 64 6.90 -13.86 4.90
C THR A 64 6.31 -15.12 5.49
N ILE A 65 5.43 -15.76 4.74
CA ILE A 65 4.70 -16.97 5.13
C ILE A 65 4.98 -18.05 4.09
N PRO A 66 5.32 -19.29 4.50
CA PRO A 66 5.52 -20.39 3.55
C PRO A 66 4.18 -20.79 2.92
N VAL A 67 4.18 -21.09 1.62
CA VAL A 67 2.97 -21.50 0.89
C VAL A 67 2.40 -22.79 1.49
N ASP A 68 3.26 -23.70 1.96
CA ASP A 68 2.86 -24.92 2.67
C ASP A 68 2.07 -24.67 3.96
N SER A 69 2.09 -23.47 4.54
CA SER A 69 1.26 -23.17 5.69
C SER A 69 -0.15 -22.73 5.32
N ILE A 70 -0.40 -22.45 4.04
CA ILE A 70 -1.69 -21.99 3.52
C ILE A 70 -2.55 -23.23 3.24
N ALA A 71 -3.72 -23.29 3.88
CA ALA A 71 -4.67 -24.37 3.68
C ALA A 71 -5.62 -24.07 2.52
N GLU A 72 -6.14 -22.85 2.46
CA GLU A 72 -7.20 -22.49 1.52
C GLU A 72 -7.24 -20.98 1.26
N VAL A 73 -7.59 -20.62 0.03
CA VAL A 73 -7.90 -19.25 -0.37
C VAL A 73 -9.42 -19.04 -0.28
N ILE A 74 -9.87 -18.21 0.66
CA ILE A 74 -11.30 -17.96 0.89
C ILE A 74 -11.80 -16.96 -0.15
N GLU A 75 -12.92 -17.27 -0.80
CA GLU A 75 -13.60 -16.32 -1.67
C GLU A 75 -14.36 -15.28 -0.84
N VAL A 76 -14.12 -14.01 -1.14
CA VAL A 76 -14.81 -12.90 -0.48
C VAL A 76 -16.20 -12.77 -1.10
N ALA A 77 -17.21 -13.36 -0.48
CA ALA A 77 -18.58 -13.32 -1.00
C ALA A 77 -19.15 -11.88 -1.09
N ASP A 78 -18.75 -10.98 -0.18
CA ASP A 78 -19.38 -9.64 -0.02
C ASP A 78 -18.39 -8.47 -0.04
N GLY A 79 -17.22 -8.62 -0.68
CA GLY A 79 -16.22 -7.56 -0.81
C GLY A 79 -15.54 -7.08 0.49
N HIS A 80 -15.79 -7.73 1.62
CA HIS A 80 -15.19 -7.39 2.92
C HIS A 80 -14.46 -8.59 3.52
N ALA A 81 -13.25 -8.37 4.02
CA ALA A 81 -12.51 -9.35 4.80
C ALA A 81 -13.29 -9.82 6.05
N PRO A 82 -13.15 -11.08 6.47
CA PRO A 82 -13.74 -11.55 7.71
C PRO A 82 -13.23 -10.72 8.90
N PRO A 83 -14.10 -10.34 9.87
CA PRO A 83 -13.81 -9.35 10.91
C PRO A 83 -12.69 -9.72 11.90
N ARG A 84 -12.12 -10.93 11.79
CA ARG A 84 -11.06 -11.43 12.68
C ARG A 84 -9.78 -11.84 11.94
N ALA A 85 -9.68 -11.55 10.64
CA ALA A 85 -8.49 -11.88 9.87
C ALA A 85 -7.34 -10.91 10.19
N ARG A 86 -6.17 -11.45 10.54
CA ARG A 86 -4.97 -10.63 10.78
C ARG A 86 -4.37 -10.20 9.45
N VAL A 87 -4.22 -8.90 9.23
CA VAL A 87 -3.62 -8.39 7.99
C VAL A 87 -2.14 -8.71 7.93
N LEU A 88 -1.72 -9.32 6.82
CA LEU A 88 -0.33 -9.64 6.58
C LEU A 88 0.50 -8.39 6.32
N GLY A 89 1.73 -8.38 6.81
CA GLY A 89 2.63 -7.23 6.71
C GLY A 89 2.47 -6.20 7.84
N GLY A 90 1.73 -6.53 8.90
CA GLY A 90 1.70 -5.79 10.16
C GLY A 90 0.79 -4.54 10.18
N GLY A 91 -0.06 -4.36 9.17
CA GLY A 91 -1.05 -3.28 9.12
C GLY A 91 -2.32 -3.60 9.93
N LEU A 92 -3.10 -2.58 10.27
CA LEU A 92 -4.44 -2.74 10.83
C LEU A 92 -5.50 -3.08 9.77
N ALA A 93 -5.25 -2.68 8.52
CA ALA A 93 -6.12 -2.86 7.38
C ALA A 93 -5.27 -3.00 6.10
N ALA A 94 -5.85 -3.59 5.05
CA ALA A 94 -5.18 -3.63 3.76
C ALA A 94 -5.00 -2.21 3.19
N PRO A 95 -3.91 -1.95 2.45
CA PRO A 95 -3.69 -0.62 1.88
C PRO A 95 -4.80 -0.22 0.91
N ARG A 96 -5.20 1.05 0.93
CA ARG A 96 -6.26 1.56 0.04
C ARG A 96 -5.94 1.27 -1.44
N LYS A 97 -6.94 0.77 -2.17
CA LYS A 97 -6.88 0.35 -3.58
C LYS A 97 -6.15 -0.99 -3.85
N TYR A 98 -5.83 -1.76 -2.82
CA TYR A 98 -5.37 -3.13 -2.97
C TYR A 98 -6.55 -4.07 -2.74
N ALA A 99 -6.59 -5.15 -3.51
CA ALA A 99 -7.56 -6.20 -3.31
C ALA A 99 -7.20 -6.99 -2.05
N GLU A 100 -8.23 -7.27 -1.26
CA GLU A 100 -8.15 -8.09 -0.06
C GLU A 100 -8.39 -9.56 -0.43
N LEU A 101 -7.54 -10.45 0.06
CA LEU A 101 -7.62 -11.88 -0.17
C LEU A 101 -7.49 -12.61 1.17
N PRO A 102 -8.60 -13.03 1.80
CA PRO A 102 -8.54 -13.81 3.02
C PRO A 102 -8.00 -15.21 2.73
N LEU A 103 -7.05 -15.62 3.57
CA LEU A 103 -6.42 -16.92 3.51
C LEU A 103 -6.65 -17.62 4.85
N ARG A 104 -6.90 -18.93 4.79
CA ARG A 104 -6.86 -19.79 5.96
C ARG A 104 -5.54 -20.53 6.01
N LEU A 105 -4.86 -20.42 7.14
CA LEU A 105 -3.64 -21.17 7.41
C LEU A 105 -3.99 -22.57 7.95
N ARG A 106 -3.06 -23.51 7.82
CA ARG A 106 -3.21 -24.90 8.29
C ARG A 106 -3.32 -25.01 9.81
N ASP A 107 -2.82 -24.01 10.54
CA ASP A 107 -3.01 -23.87 11.99
C ASP A 107 -4.44 -23.40 12.37
N GLY A 108 -5.31 -23.17 11.39
CA GLY A 108 -6.68 -22.69 11.56
C GLY A 108 -6.80 -21.17 11.69
N SER A 109 -5.70 -20.43 11.65
CA SER A 109 -5.73 -18.97 11.73
C SER A 109 -6.17 -18.34 10.41
N LEU A 110 -6.87 -17.21 10.52
CA LEU A 110 -7.34 -16.40 9.38
C LEU A 110 -6.39 -15.22 9.21
N VAL A 111 -5.79 -15.11 8.03
CA VAL A 111 -4.94 -13.99 7.65
C VAL A 111 -5.47 -13.31 6.42
N LEU A 112 -5.23 -12.00 6.33
CA LEU A 112 -5.66 -11.20 5.19
C LEU A 112 -4.44 -10.84 4.35
N ALA A 113 -4.32 -11.51 3.22
CA ALA A 113 -3.39 -11.13 2.17
C ALA A 113 -3.94 -9.93 1.40
N TRP A 114 -3.05 -9.11 0.84
CA TRP A 114 -3.44 -8.03 -0.07
C TRP A 114 -2.50 -7.92 -1.25
N GLY A 115 -3.04 -7.48 -2.39
CA GLY A 115 -2.33 -7.40 -3.66
C GLY A 115 -2.91 -6.31 -4.55
N ARG A 116 -2.09 -5.73 -5.44
CA ARG A 116 -2.59 -4.71 -6.39
C ARG A 116 -3.58 -5.32 -7.38
N ASP A 117 -3.33 -6.57 -7.77
CA ASP A 117 -4.17 -7.39 -8.63
C ASP A 117 -4.61 -8.60 -7.81
N GLY A 118 -5.87 -8.61 -7.39
CA GLY A 118 -6.42 -9.67 -6.53
C GLY A 118 -6.60 -10.98 -7.29
N ASP A 119 -6.93 -10.91 -8.57
CA ASP A 119 -7.23 -12.08 -9.39
C ASP A 119 -5.93 -12.79 -9.78
N ALA A 120 -4.93 -12.04 -10.26
CA ALA A 120 -3.61 -12.59 -10.55
C ALA A 120 -2.96 -13.19 -9.29
N MET A 121 -3.12 -12.55 -8.13
CA MET A 121 -2.62 -13.07 -6.86
C MET A 121 -3.34 -14.36 -6.45
N ARG A 122 -4.67 -14.42 -6.61
CA ARG A 122 -5.46 -15.62 -6.31
C ARG A 122 -5.02 -16.80 -7.17
N SER A 123 -4.89 -16.60 -8.48
CA SER A 123 -4.42 -17.65 -9.40
C SER A 123 -3.04 -18.14 -9.03
N ALA A 124 -2.07 -17.24 -8.85
CA ALA A 124 -0.70 -17.61 -8.48
C ALA A 124 -0.60 -18.35 -7.15
N LEU A 125 -1.47 -18.04 -6.18
CA LEU A 125 -1.55 -18.76 -4.91
C LEU A 125 -2.16 -20.15 -5.06
N ARG A 126 -3.22 -20.30 -5.86
CA ARG A 126 -3.80 -21.63 -6.15
C ARG A 126 -2.78 -22.52 -6.83
N ASP A 127 -2.11 -22.01 -7.87
CA ASP A 127 -1.05 -22.74 -8.58
C ASP A 127 0.09 -23.16 -7.64
N ALA A 128 0.48 -22.28 -6.70
CA ALA A 128 1.55 -22.58 -5.75
C ALA A 128 1.14 -23.58 -4.65
N ILE A 129 -0.14 -23.70 -4.31
CA ILE A 129 -0.66 -24.66 -3.33
C ILE A 129 -0.80 -26.06 -3.95
N GLU A 130 -1.10 -26.13 -5.25
CA GLU A 130 -1.26 -27.38 -6.00
C GLU A 130 0.05 -27.95 -6.56
N ALA A 131 1.12 -27.15 -6.62
CA ALA A 131 2.45 -27.54 -7.10
C ALA A 131 3.26 -28.38 -6.08
#